data_AF-A0A7S4RH39-F1
#
_entry.id   AF-A0A7S4RH39-F1
#
_cell.length_a   1.000
_cell.length_b   1.000
_cell.length_c   1.000
_cell.angle_alpha   90.00
_cell.angle_beta   90.00
_cell.angle_gamma   90.00
#
_symmetry.space_group_name_H-M   'P 1'
#
loop_
_entity.id
_entity.type
_entity.pdbx_description
1 polymer ?
#
loop_
_entity_poly.entity_id
_entity_poly.type
_entity_poly.pdbx_seq_one_letter_code
_entity_poly.pdbx_strand_id
1 'polypeptide(L)'
;ASSRLPLLIGVAPLSFGLDVMAGEPPREPSKALAAELHARYGEACLEAAERIREADVLLLCSGAGFSADSGLPTYSEIASMEAYAEQGLCYHDFCTPKMLQEHPDLFWGFWGSCFNSYRRTSPHEGYSIIERWAESRFRHSKVADEIRQEAKFLQPTGYDWQQSEFEPYSVTGQAGAFFAITSNVDAHHYDWFHACEIRECHGSVEFYQCAKAGAAACPGIFRAPTSGFAFAVDPATMRAAAGPALEASAAAQAGCAPEGERATPLRHMPRAAAGPDASSAFRSNHPTCPFCGGPARPAVLMFDDADWQDNVPQLQRKQRWLHAVLNLCGIREDVLRVVILEIGSGANVTTVRNSAEQILRGCLSVGANARLIRINPEFPLGDEDDFAPGGKFQTQVVSIVGRGLETLRRIDAALEGPAAGPPHGAPVVRRTDLSGPLTAELLGGSQP
;
A
#
# COMPACT_ATOMS: atom_id res chain seq x y z
N ALA A 1 -9.23 -4.36 39.33
CA ALA A 1 -9.05 -5.33 38.23
C ALA A 1 -10.43 -5.61 37.64
N SER A 2 -10.90 -4.75 36.74
CA SER A 2 -12.21 -4.89 36.09
C SER A 2 -12.00 -5.55 34.73
N SER A 3 -12.83 -6.54 34.46
CA SER A 3 -12.87 -7.40 33.28
C SER A 3 -13.07 -6.63 31.97
N ARG A 4 -11.98 -6.17 31.35
CA ARG A 4 -11.97 -5.92 29.90
C ARG A 4 -11.81 -7.26 29.17
N LEU A 5 -12.88 -8.05 29.10
CA LEU A 5 -12.93 -9.09 28.06
C LEU A 5 -13.00 -8.36 26.71
N PRO A 6 -12.18 -8.71 25.71
CA PRO A 6 -12.31 -8.14 24.38
C PRO A 6 -13.73 -8.41 23.86
N LEU A 7 -14.45 -7.35 23.50
CA LEU A 7 -15.83 -7.39 22.99
C LEU A 7 -15.97 -8.14 21.65
N LEU A 8 -14.87 -8.66 21.10
CA LEU A 8 -14.78 -9.30 19.79
C LEU A 8 -14.61 -10.83 19.84
N ILE A 9 -14.91 -11.51 20.96
CA ILE A 9 -14.96 -13.00 20.95
C ILE A 9 -16.17 -13.52 20.13
N GLY A 10 -17.16 -12.66 19.81
CA GLY A 10 -18.38 -13.03 19.08
C GLY A 10 -18.47 -12.56 17.62
N VAL A 11 -17.57 -11.69 17.16
CA VAL A 11 -17.47 -11.38 15.72
C VAL A 11 -16.45 -12.37 15.19
N ALA A 12 -16.87 -13.29 14.31
CA ALA A 12 -15.93 -14.12 13.56
C ALA A 12 -14.77 -13.21 13.12
N PRO A 13 -13.49 -13.60 13.30
CA PRO A 13 -12.37 -12.75 12.89
C PRO A 13 -12.73 -12.26 11.51
N LEU A 14 -12.87 -10.93 11.35
CA LEU A 14 -13.06 -10.35 10.04
C LEU A 14 -11.87 -10.87 9.26
N SER A 15 -12.11 -11.87 8.44
CA SER A 15 -11.14 -12.47 7.55
C SER A 15 -10.94 -11.39 6.50
N PHE A 16 -10.17 -10.35 6.84
CA PHE A 16 -9.55 -9.50 5.85
C PHE A 16 -8.79 -10.48 4.98
N GLY A 17 -9.30 -10.69 3.77
CA GLY A 17 -8.88 -11.80 2.92
C GLY A 17 -7.37 -11.80 2.73
N LEU A 18 -6.85 -12.95 2.29
CA LEU A 18 -5.49 -12.97 1.74
C LEU A 18 -5.38 -11.85 0.69
N ASP A 19 -4.22 -11.19 0.62
CA ASP A 19 -3.98 -10.14 -0.37
C ASP A 19 -3.97 -10.82 -1.77
N VAL A 20 -5.13 -10.87 -2.45
CA VAL A 20 -5.28 -11.49 -3.78
C VAL A 20 -5.16 -10.41 -4.86
N MET A 21 -4.34 -10.66 -5.88
CA MET A 21 -4.09 -9.74 -7.01
C MET A 21 -5.37 -9.40 -7.80
N ALA A 22 -6.24 -10.39 -7.98
CA ALA A 22 -7.47 -10.28 -8.75
C ALA A 22 -8.71 -10.35 -7.86
N GLY A 23 -9.66 -9.46 -8.13
CA GLY A 23 -11.01 -9.44 -7.57
C GLY A 23 -12.00 -9.01 -8.65
N GLU A 24 -13.22 -8.63 -8.26
CA GLU A 24 -14.19 -8.12 -9.22
C GLU A 24 -13.64 -6.89 -9.97
N PRO A 25 -13.97 -6.73 -11.26
CA PRO A 25 -13.50 -5.58 -12.03
C PRO A 25 -14.05 -4.29 -11.42
N PRO A 26 -13.27 -3.19 -11.40
CA PRO A 26 -13.75 -1.92 -10.88
C PRO A 26 -14.95 -1.41 -11.64
N ARG A 27 -15.81 -0.67 -10.95
CA ARG A 27 -17.00 -0.09 -11.56
C ARG A 27 -16.66 1.14 -12.38
N GLU A 28 -16.99 1.10 -13.66
CA GLU A 28 -16.85 2.25 -14.57
C GLU A 28 -18.07 3.18 -14.51
N PRO A 29 -17.87 4.51 -14.46
CA PRO A 29 -18.96 5.46 -14.58
C PRO A 29 -19.50 5.50 -16.02
N SER A 30 -20.82 5.70 -16.15
CA SER A 30 -21.38 6.09 -17.45
C SER A 30 -20.78 7.42 -17.91
N LYS A 31 -20.76 7.69 -19.23
CA LYS A 31 -20.25 8.97 -19.78
C LYS A 31 -20.92 10.20 -19.14
N ALA A 32 -22.22 10.13 -18.87
CA ALA A 32 -22.96 11.22 -18.22
C ALA A 32 -22.50 11.42 -16.77
N LEU A 33 -22.36 10.34 -16.01
CA LEU A 33 -21.89 10.40 -14.63
C LEU A 33 -20.43 10.86 -14.54
N ALA A 34 -19.55 10.39 -15.44
CA ALA A 34 -18.17 10.85 -15.51
C ALA A 34 -18.08 12.36 -15.75
N ALA A 35 -18.91 12.90 -16.65
CA ALA A 35 -18.98 14.34 -16.91
C ALA A 35 -19.49 15.13 -15.70
N GLU A 36 -20.50 14.60 -14.98
CA GLU A 36 -20.99 15.20 -13.73
C GLU A 36 -19.92 15.24 -12.64
N LEU A 37 -19.25 14.12 -12.40
CA LEU A 37 -18.18 14.02 -11.41
C LEU A 37 -17.02 14.96 -11.76
N HIS A 38 -16.66 15.07 -13.04
CA HIS A 38 -15.64 16.00 -13.49
C HIS A 38 -16.04 17.46 -13.27
N ALA A 39 -17.31 17.82 -13.55
CA ALA A 39 -17.82 19.17 -13.28
C ALA A 39 -17.79 19.53 -11.78
N ARG A 40 -17.95 18.53 -10.90
CA ARG A 40 -17.93 18.67 -9.44
C ARG A 40 -16.56 18.46 -8.81
N TYR A 41 -15.49 18.34 -9.61
CA TYR A 41 -14.14 18.05 -9.13
C TYR A 41 -13.67 18.99 -7.99
N GLY A 42 -13.93 20.30 -8.13
CA GLY A 42 -13.59 21.29 -7.10
C GLY A 42 -14.35 21.09 -5.79
N GLU A 43 -15.66 20.82 -5.87
CA GLU A 43 -16.50 20.53 -4.70
C GLU A 43 -16.05 19.25 -3.99
N ALA A 44 -15.74 18.21 -4.75
CA ALA A 44 -15.28 16.93 -4.21
C ALA A 44 -13.91 17.07 -3.51
N CYS A 45 -13.01 17.91 -4.03
CA CYS A 45 -11.75 18.23 -3.34
C CYS A 45 -11.98 18.98 -2.01
N LEU A 46 -12.93 19.91 -1.97
CA LEU A 46 -13.31 20.61 -0.73
C LEU A 46 -13.92 19.65 0.28
N GLU A 47 -14.82 18.76 -0.17
CA GLU A 47 -15.40 17.73 0.68
C GLU A 47 -14.32 16.79 1.25
N ALA A 48 -13.39 16.32 0.41
CA ALA A 48 -12.26 15.52 0.84
C ALA A 48 -11.40 16.24 1.90
N ALA A 49 -11.10 17.53 1.70
CA ALA A 49 -10.39 18.34 2.67
C ALA A 49 -11.15 18.44 4.01
N GLU A 50 -12.45 18.67 3.99
CA GLU A 50 -13.26 18.69 5.22
C GLU A 50 -13.23 17.33 5.94
N ARG A 51 -13.42 16.23 5.21
CA ARG A 51 -13.36 14.87 5.79
C ARG A 51 -11.99 14.59 6.41
N ILE A 52 -10.90 14.97 5.75
CA ILE A 52 -9.53 14.79 6.27
C ILE A 52 -9.28 15.69 7.48
N ARG A 53 -9.77 16.94 7.47
CA ARG A 53 -9.64 17.87 8.60
C ARG A 53 -10.33 17.36 9.85
N GLU A 54 -11.48 16.73 9.68
CA GLU A 54 -12.27 16.14 10.75
C GLU A 54 -11.82 14.72 11.13
N ALA A 55 -10.92 14.08 10.38
CA ALA A 55 -10.57 12.69 10.64
C ALA A 55 -9.82 12.51 11.97
N ASP A 56 -10.15 11.45 12.69
CA ASP A 56 -9.36 10.98 13.83
C ASP A 56 -8.28 9.99 13.38
N VAL A 57 -8.55 9.24 12.31
CA VAL A 57 -7.66 8.24 11.70
C VAL A 57 -7.61 8.45 10.18
N LEU A 58 -6.39 8.40 9.62
CA LEU A 58 -6.16 8.43 8.18
C LEU A 58 -5.48 7.15 7.72
N LEU A 59 -6.13 6.42 6.81
CA LEU A 59 -5.57 5.28 6.09
C LEU A 59 -5.28 5.70 4.65
N LEU A 60 -4.01 5.68 4.24
CA LEU A 60 -3.63 5.79 2.82
C LEU A 60 -3.71 4.41 2.17
N CYS A 61 -4.44 4.32 1.07
CA CYS A 61 -4.50 3.17 0.18
C CYS A 61 -3.99 3.62 -1.20
N SER A 62 -2.90 3.05 -1.72
CA SER A 62 -2.32 3.52 -2.98
C SER A 62 -1.99 2.41 -3.96
N GLY A 63 -2.25 2.69 -5.24
CA GLY A 63 -1.85 1.85 -6.37
C GLY A 63 -0.84 2.54 -7.29
N ALA A 64 -0.48 1.88 -8.39
CA ALA A 64 0.60 2.34 -9.27
C ALA A 64 0.34 3.73 -9.87
N GLY A 65 -0.94 4.09 -10.05
CA GLY A 65 -1.35 5.42 -10.50
C GLY A 65 -1.01 6.54 -9.53
N PHE A 66 -0.72 6.25 -8.25
CA PHE A 66 -0.19 7.24 -7.32
C PHE A 66 1.24 7.62 -7.71
N SER A 67 2.15 6.64 -7.84
CA SER A 67 3.54 6.88 -8.21
C SER A 67 3.76 7.35 -9.66
N ALA A 68 2.74 7.26 -10.52
CA ALA A 68 2.84 7.67 -11.93
C ALA A 68 3.27 9.13 -12.10
N ASP A 69 2.82 10.03 -11.21
CA ASP A 69 3.19 11.45 -11.24
C ASP A 69 4.67 11.69 -10.82
N SER A 70 5.38 10.67 -10.33
CA SER A 70 6.84 10.70 -10.08
C SER A 70 7.66 10.54 -11.36
N GLY A 71 7.02 10.30 -12.51
CA GLY A 71 7.68 10.01 -13.77
C GLY A 71 8.15 8.56 -13.87
N LEU A 72 7.63 7.67 -13.02
CA LEU A 72 7.85 6.23 -13.17
C LEU A 72 7.08 5.71 -14.38
N PRO A 73 7.73 4.97 -15.29
CA PRO A 73 7.00 4.32 -16.36
C PRO A 73 6.04 3.31 -15.75
N THR A 74 4.80 3.29 -16.24
CA THR A 74 3.86 2.23 -15.86
C THR A 74 4.36 0.89 -16.36
N TYR A 75 3.96 -0.20 -15.72
CA TYR A 75 4.37 -1.53 -16.21
C TYR A 75 3.97 -1.79 -17.66
N SER A 76 2.81 -1.26 -18.07
CA SER A 76 2.34 -1.32 -19.46
C SER A 76 3.27 -0.55 -20.40
N GLU A 77 3.80 0.60 -19.98
CA GLU A 77 4.78 1.37 -20.76
C GLU A 77 6.12 0.62 -20.88
N ILE A 78 6.61 0.03 -19.78
CA ILE A 78 7.84 -0.79 -19.81
C ILE A 78 7.64 -2.00 -20.73
N ALA A 79 6.52 -2.71 -20.61
CA ALA A 79 6.20 -3.86 -21.46
C ALA A 79 5.96 -3.49 -22.93
N SER A 80 5.73 -2.20 -23.23
CA SER A 80 5.54 -1.68 -24.59
C SER A 80 6.81 -1.17 -25.25
N MET A 81 7.97 -1.31 -24.61
CA MET A 81 9.25 -1.01 -25.25
C MET A 81 9.46 -1.88 -26.49
N GLU A 82 10.01 -1.29 -27.56
CA GLU A 82 10.17 -1.94 -28.87
C GLU A 82 10.85 -3.31 -28.76
N ALA A 83 11.90 -3.41 -27.94
CA ALA A 83 12.62 -4.65 -27.66
C ALA A 83 11.73 -5.80 -27.13
N TYR A 84 10.67 -5.49 -26.39
CA TYR A 84 9.72 -6.49 -25.89
C TYR A 84 8.53 -6.69 -26.84
N ALA A 85 8.04 -5.60 -27.45
CA ALA A 85 6.93 -5.63 -28.39
C ALA A 85 7.24 -6.49 -29.63
N GLU A 86 8.46 -6.43 -30.16
CA GLU A 86 8.91 -7.27 -31.28
C GLU A 86 8.90 -8.77 -30.96
N GLN A 87 8.99 -9.13 -29.67
CA GLN A 87 8.95 -10.51 -29.19
C GLN A 87 7.53 -10.99 -28.87
N GLY A 88 6.51 -10.12 -29.01
CA GLY A 88 5.12 -10.44 -28.71
C GLY A 88 4.84 -10.66 -27.22
N LEU A 89 5.73 -10.20 -26.34
CA LEU A 89 5.61 -10.33 -24.89
C LEU A 89 4.75 -9.20 -24.33
N CYS A 90 3.91 -9.51 -23.34
CA CYS A 90 3.10 -8.54 -22.62
C CYS A 90 3.51 -8.42 -21.15
N TYR A 91 2.95 -7.44 -20.44
CA TYR A 91 3.19 -7.23 -19.01
C TYR A 91 3.00 -8.50 -18.18
N HIS A 92 1.93 -9.26 -18.47
CA HIS A 92 1.63 -10.49 -17.74
C HIS A 92 2.77 -11.49 -17.85
N ASP A 93 3.41 -11.62 -19.02
CA ASP A 93 4.48 -12.60 -19.25
C ASP A 93 5.70 -12.33 -18.35
N PHE A 94 6.12 -11.06 -18.21
CA PHE A 94 7.26 -10.67 -17.37
C PHE A 94 7.02 -10.82 -15.87
N CYS A 95 5.75 -10.77 -15.47
CA CYS A 95 5.33 -10.85 -14.07
C CYS A 95 4.89 -12.26 -13.70
N THR A 96 5.58 -13.30 -14.20
CA THR A 96 5.40 -14.70 -13.78
C THR A 96 6.72 -15.32 -13.33
N PRO A 97 6.72 -16.29 -12.39
CA PRO A 97 7.92 -17.04 -12.04
C PRO A 97 8.50 -17.84 -13.22
N LYS A 98 7.66 -18.18 -14.20
CA LYS A 98 8.03 -18.93 -15.40
C LYS A 98 9.05 -18.17 -16.25
N MET A 99 8.93 -16.85 -16.35
CA MET A 99 9.86 -16.01 -17.12
C MET A 99 11.31 -16.14 -16.63
N LEU A 100 11.52 -16.23 -15.31
CA LEU A 100 12.86 -16.46 -14.76
C LEU A 100 13.42 -17.84 -15.12
N GLN A 101 12.57 -18.86 -15.23
CA GLN A 101 13.00 -20.23 -15.53
C GLN A 101 13.36 -20.39 -17.01
N GLU A 102 12.58 -19.79 -17.91
CA GLU A 102 12.73 -19.97 -19.36
C GLU A 102 13.65 -18.92 -19.99
N HIS A 103 13.59 -17.67 -19.53
CA HIS A 103 14.29 -16.53 -20.10
C HIS A 103 14.87 -15.61 -19.01
N PRO A 104 15.84 -16.08 -18.21
CA PRO A 104 16.36 -15.34 -17.06
C PRO A 104 16.97 -13.98 -17.43
N ASP A 105 17.52 -13.83 -18.63
CA ASP A 105 18.08 -12.57 -19.11
C ASP A 105 17.01 -11.52 -19.43
N LEU A 106 15.86 -11.92 -19.99
CA LEU A 106 14.70 -11.06 -20.15
C LEU A 106 14.06 -10.71 -18.81
N PHE A 107 13.94 -11.70 -17.91
CA PHE A 107 13.43 -11.48 -16.56
C PHE A 107 14.22 -10.40 -15.82
N TRP A 108 15.56 -10.53 -15.79
CA TRP A 108 16.42 -9.55 -15.13
C TRP A 108 16.58 -8.25 -15.92
N GLY A 109 16.37 -8.27 -17.23
CA GLY A 109 16.25 -7.04 -18.01
C GLY A 109 15.06 -6.20 -17.57
N PHE A 110 13.89 -6.84 -17.38
CA PHE A 110 12.67 -6.17 -16.91
C PHE A 110 12.77 -5.76 -15.44
N TRP A 111 12.95 -6.73 -14.54
CA TRP A 111 12.95 -6.48 -13.09
C TRP A 111 14.19 -5.69 -12.63
N GLY A 112 15.32 -5.88 -13.29
CA GLY A 112 16.52 -5.08 -13.04
C GLY A 112 16.36 -3.63 -13.48
N SER A 113 15.66 -3.39 -14.61
CA SER A 113 15.30 -2.03 -15.03
C SER A 113 14.34 -1.37 -14.04
N CYS A 114 13.30 -2.09 -13.60
CA CYS A 114 12.38 -1.62 -12.55
C CYS A 114 13.14 -1.23 -11.27
N PHE A 115 13.97 -2.14 -10.73
CA PHE A 115 14.79 -1.88 -9.55
C PHE A 115 15.66 -0.62 -9.69
N ASN A 116 16.38 -0.53 -10.80
CA ASN A 116 17.24 0.59 -11.10
C ASN A 116 16.44 1.91 -11.18
N SER A 117 15.31 1.90 -11.91
CA SER A 117 14.44 3.06 -12.10
C SER A 117 13.81 3.55 -10.80
N TYR A 118 13.27 2.64 -9.99
CA TYR A 118 12.60 2.98 -8.73
C TYR A 118 13.56 3.61 -7.71
N ARG A 119 14.83 3.19 -7.70
CA ARG A 119 15.87 3.77 -6.82
C ARG A 119 16.34 5.16 -7.23
N ARG A 120 16.27 5.52 -8.51
CA ARG A 120 16.73 6.84 -8.98
C ARG A 120 15.61 7.87 -9.12
N THR A 121 14.39 7.40 -9.33
CA THR A 121 13.24 8.29 -9.49
C THR A 121 12.84 8.85 -8.13
N SER A 122 12.85 10.17 -8.01
CA SER A 122 12.38 10.85 -6.81
C SER A 122 10.85 10.74 -6.72
N PRO A 123 10.29 10.35 -5.56
CA PRO A 123 8.85 10.41 -5.36
C PRO A 123 8.32 11.83 -5.54
N HIS A 124 7.17 11.99 -6.18
CA HIS A 124 6.55 13.30 -6.37
C HIS A 124 6.14 13.96 -5.04
N GLU A 125 5.83 15.25 -5.07
CA GLU A 125 5.47 16.05 -3.89
C GLU A 125 4.30 15.49 -3.06
N GLY A 126 3.32 14.82 -3.68
CA GLY A 126 2.18 14.20 -2.99
C GLY A 126 2.53 13.27 -1.80
N TYR A 127 3.68 12.58 -1.83
CA TYR A 127 4.14 11.83 -0.65
C TYR A 127 4.47 12.75 0.53
N SER A 128 5.14 13.86 0.25
CA SER A 128 5.46 14.88 1.25
C SER A 128 4.22 15.59 1.80
N ILE A 129 3.20 15.81 0.96
CA ILE A 129 1.90 16.37 1.36
C ILE A 129 1.27 15.45 2.42
N ILE A 130 1.16 14.16 2.12
CA ILE A 130 0.56 13.19 3.04
C ILE A 130 1.40 13.04 4.31
N GLU A 131 2.74 13.07 4.21
CA GLU A 131 3.57 13.06 5.42
C GLU A 131 3.28 14.29 6.30
N ARG A 132 3.16 15.49 5.73
CA ARG A 132 2.83 16.69 6.51
C ARG A 132 1.49 16.54 7.23
N TRP A 133 0.49 15.93 6.58
CA TRP A 133 -0.79 15.64 7.21
C TRP A 133 -0.63 14.62 8.35
N ALA A 134 0.05 13.50 8.09
CA ALA A 134 0.35 12.46 9.07
C ALA A 134 1.03 13.04 10.31
N GLU A 135 2.09 13.82 10.11
CA GLU A 135 2.89 14.43 11.17
C GLU A 135 2.11 15.45 11.98
N SER A 136 1.44 16.39 11.32
CA SER A 136 0.79 17.51 12.00
C SER A 136 -0.57 17.17 12.64
N ARG A 137 -1.20 16.04 12.26
CA ARG A 137 -2.58 15.72 12.69
C ARG A 137 -2.74 14.33 13.31
N PHE A 138 -2.04 13.33 12.78
CA PHE A 138 -2.38 11.92 13.07
C PHE A 138 -1.35 11.20 13.94
N ARG A 139 -0.05 11.52 13.84
CA ARG A 139 1.00 10.78 14.56
C ARG A 139 1.02 11.07 16.06
N HIS A 140 0.67 12.28 16.47
CA HIS A 140 0.80 12.76 17.85
C HIS A 140 -0.55 13.06 18.51
N SER A 141 -1.64 12.53 17.96
CA SER A 141 -2.98 12.73 18.51
C SER A 141 -3.26 11.79 19.69
N LYS A 142 -4.22 12.14 20.53
CA LYS A 142 -4.71 11.26 21.60
C LYS A 142 -5.20 9.91 21.04
N VAL A 143 -5.88 9.94 19.89
CA VAL A 143 -6.35 8.73 19.17
C VAL A 143 -5.17 7.85 18.77
N ALA A 144 -4.05 8.44 18.36
CA ALA A 144 -2.83 7.71 18.01
C ALA A 144 -2.27 6.93 19.19
N ASP A 145 -2.24 7.54 20.37
CA ASP A 145 -1.78 6.89 21.60
C ASP A 145 -2.72 5.78 22.05
N GLU A 146 -4.03 5.99 21.93
CA GLU A 146 -5.04 4.96 22.20
C GLU A 146 -4.90 3.78 21.23
N ILE A 147 -4.68 4.02 19.92
CA ILE A 147 -4.43 2.96 18.94
C ILE A 147 -3.16 2.18 19.31
N ARG A 148 -2.06 2.88 19.65
CA ARG A 148 -0.82 2.22 20.07
C ARG A 148 -1.02 1.40 21.34
N GLN A 149 -1.82 1.87 22.29
CA GLN A 149 -2.11 1.16 23.53
C GLN A 149 -2.93 -0.11 23.28
N GLU A 150 -4.01 -0.01 22.50
CA GLU A 150 -4.83 -1.16 22.14
C GLU A 150 -4.04 -2.18 21.31
N ALA A 151 -3.24 -1.70 20.36
CA ALA A 151 -2.39 -2.55 19.55
C ALA A 151 -1.28 -3.24 20.37
N LYS A 152 -0.78 -2.64 21.46
CA LYS A 152 0.10 -3.32 22.42
C LYS A 152 -0.62 -4.39 23.22
N PHE A 153 -1.88 -4.16 23.61
CA PHE A 153 -2.68 -5.15 24.35
C PHE A 153 -2.98 -6.40 23.51
N LEU A 154 -3.12 -6.24 22.19
CA LEU A 154 -3.32 -7.34 21.24
C LEU A 154 -2.04 -8.16 20.96
N GLN A 155 -0.89 -7.78 21.52
CA GLN A 155 0.37 -8.49 21.34
C GLN A 155 0.34 -9.83 22.11
N PRO A 156 0.67 -10.97 21.47
CA PRO A 156 0.79 -12.24 22.18
C PRO A 156 1.85 -12.17 23.28
N THR A 157 1.54 -12.68 24.47
CA THR A 157 2.48 -12.75 25.60
C THR A 157 3.75 -13.50 25.18
N GLY A 158 4.92 -12.90 25.39
CA GLY A 158 6.23 -13.51 25.12
C GLY A 158 6.75 -13.37 23.69
N TYR A 159 6.04 -12.65 22.81
CA TYR A 159 6.50 -12.36 21.46
C TYR A 159 6.94 -10.88 21.36
N ASP A 160 8.18 -10.59 20.95
CA ASP A 160 8.66 -9.23 20.66
C ASP A 160 8.77 -8.97 19.15
N TRP A 161 7.83 -8.21 18.59
CA TRP A 161 7.81 -7.85 17.16
C TRP A 161 8.92 -6.89 16.74
N GLN A 162 9.59 -6.22 17.69
CA GLN A 162 10.74 -5.39 17.36
C GLN A 162 11.98 -6.24 17.05
N GLN A 163 11.92 -7.55 17.30
CA GLN A 163 13.02 -8.50 17.15
C GLN A 163 12.64 -9.70 16.27
N SER A 164 11.83 -9.50 15.24
CA SER A 164 11.56 -10.57 14.27
C SER A 164 12.83 -10.91 13.49
N GLU A 165 13.37 -12.11 13.69
CA GLU A 165 14.53 -12.63 12.94
C GLU A 165 14.26 -12.78 11.43
N PHE A 166 12.99 -12.74 11.03
CA PHE A 166 12.52 -12.90 9.65
C PHE A 166 12.24 -11.56 8.97
N GLU A 167 12.41 -10.43 9.66
CA GLU A 167 12.17 -9.11 9.07
C GLU A 167 13.43 -8.56 8.38
N PRO A 168 13.39 -8.25 7.07
CA PRO A 168 14.59 -7.85 6.31
C PRO A 168 15.11 -6.43 6.61
N TYR A 169 14.50 -5.69 7.55
CA TYR A 169 14.86 -4.33 7.94
C TYR A 169 14.50 -4.05 9.40
N SER A 170 15.12 -3.04 10.00
CA SER A 170 14.78 -2.63 11.36
C SER A 170 13.50 -1.80 11.39
N VAL A 171 12.62 -2.10 12.34
CA VAL A 171 11.38 -1.37 12.57
C VAL A 171 11.35 -0.85 14.00
N THR A 172 11.15 0.47 14.13
CA THR A 172 11.01 1.13 15.43
C THR A 172 9.59 1.67 15.59
N GLY A 173 9.04 1.53 16.80
CA GLY A 173 7.74 2.10 17.14
C GLY A 173 6.56 1.26 16.65
N GLN A 174 5.39 1.88 16.65
CA GLN A 174 4.11 1.28 16.27
C GLN A 174 3.20 2.36 15.69
N ALA A 175 2.48 2.00 14.61
CA ALA A 175 1.53 2.90 13.98
C ALA A 175 0.48 3.41 14.97
N GLY A 176 0.18 4.72 14.85
CA GLY A 176 -0.86 5.40 15.59
C GLY A 176 -2.07 5.64 14.70
N ALA A 177 -2.53 6.89 14.58
CA ALA A 177 -3.72 7.22 13.78
C ALA A 177 -3.45 7.40 12.27
N PHE A 178 -2.25 7.04 11.80
CA PHE A 178 -1.90 7.00 10.38
C PHE A 178 -1.36 5.61 10.01
N PHE A 179 -1.77 5.10 8.85
CA PHE A 179 -1.24 3.88 8.25
C PHE A 179 -1.33 3.97 6.73
N ALA A 180 -0.45 3.26 6.03
CA ALA A 180 -0.40 3.19 4.58
C ALA A 180 -0.41 1.73 4.09
N ILE A 181 -1.29 1.41 3.15
CA ILE A 181 -1.34 0.15 2.42
C ILE A 181 -1.10 0.47 0.95
N THR A 182 -0.14 -0.19 0.32
CA THR A 182 0.18 0.01 -1.08
C THR A 182 0.38 -1.30 -1.82
N SER A 183 -0.08 -1.36 -3.07
CA SER A 183 0.29 -2.41 -4.03
C SER A 183 1.59 -2.10 -4.77
N ASN A 184 2.15 -0.92 -4.57
CA ASN A 184 3.34 -0.49 -5.30
C ASN A 184 4.56 -1.21 -4.73
N VAL A 185 5.43 -1.65 -5.62
CA VAL A 185 6.66 -2.37 -5.27
C VAL A 185 7.91 -1.50 -5.43
N ASP A 186 7.71 -0.18 -5.59
CA ASP A 186 8.74 0.84 -5.84
C ASP A 186 9.49 1.32 -4.59
N ALA A 187 9.00 0.95 -3.40
CA ALA A 187 9.49 1.38 -2.11
C ALA A 187 9.55 2.92 -1.91
N HIS A 188 8.79 3.71 -2.67
CA HIS A 188 8.71 5.18 -2.53
C HIS A 188 8.07 5.60 -1.21
N HIS A 189 7.19 4.77 -0.64
CA HIS A 189 6.58 5.01 0.68
C HIS A 189 7.62 5.13 1.80
N TYR A 190 8.72 4.37 1.72
CA TYR A 190 9.80 4.39 2.72
C TYR A 190 10.64 5.66 2.69
N ASP A 191 10.46 6.53 1.70
CA ASP A 191 11.07 7.86 1.72
C ASP A 191 10.30 8.82 2.61
N TRP A 192 9.05 8.52 2.98
CA TRP A 192 8.16 9.51 3.60
C TRP A 192 7.42 9.00 4.84
N PHE A 193 7.15 7.70 4.93
CA PHE A 193 6.40 7.11 6.04
C PHE A 193 7.25 6.13 6.85
N HIS A 194 7.00 6.03 8.16
CA HIS A 194 7.77 5.15 9.01
C HIS A 194 7.51 3.69 8.66
N ALA A 195 8.52 2.82 8.73
CA ALA A 195 8.38 1.38 8.47
C ALA A 195 7.26 0.69 9.28
N CYS A 196 6.95 1.18 10.48
CA CYS A 196 5.87 0.64 11.30
C CYS A 196 4.45 1.03 10.83
N GLU A 197 4.35 1.94 9.86
CA GLU A 197 3.11 2.51 9.29
C GLU A 197 2.82 1.97 7.88
N ILE A 198 3.64 1.07 7.33
CA ILE A 198 3.55 0.63 5.92
C ILE A 198 3.19 -0.85 5.81
N ARG A 199 2.28 -1.17 4.88
CA ARG A 199 2.09 -2.47 4.27
C ARG A 199 2.26 -2.38 2.76
N GLU A 200 3.28 -3.04 2.22
CA GLU A 200 3.39 -3.34 0.79
C GLU A 200 2.71 -4.70 0.53
N CYS A 201 1.47 -4.71 0.05
CA CYS A 201 0.66 -5.93 -0.05
C CYS A 201 1.05 -6.86 -1.20
N HIS A 202 1.85 -6.38 -2.15
CA HIS A 202 2.41 -7.18 -3.26
C HIS A 202 3.92 -7.35 -3.18
N GLY A 203 4.50 -7.06 -2.02
CA GLY A 203 5.94 -7.11 -1.82
C GLY A 203 6.67 -5.91 -2.40
N SER A 204 7.96 -6.06 -2.69
CA SER A 204 8.83 -4.94 -3.05
C SER A 204 10.02 -5.41 -3.88
N VAL A 205 10.54 -4.56 -4.78
CA VAL A 205 11.82 -4.83 -5.46
C VAL A 205 13.03 -4.73 -4.53
N GLU A 206 12.83 -4.21 -3.31
CA GLU A 206 13.87 -4.14 -2.28
C GLU A 206 14.03 -5.45 -1.49
N PHE A 207 13.08 -6.37 -1.63
CA PHE A 207 13.09 -7.69 -1.00
C PHE A 207 13.19 -8.79 -2.05
N TYR A 208 13.84 -9.88 -1.67
CA TYR A 208 14.13 -11.03 -2.54
C TYR A 208 13.81 -12.32 -1.80
N GLN A 209 13.47 -13.34 -2.57
CA GLN A 209 13.19 -14.68 -2.08
C GLN A 209 13.85 -15.73 -2.96
N CYS A 210 13.90 -16.97 -2.47
CA CYS A 210 14.33 -18.11 -3.27
C CYS A 210 13.34 -18.34 -4.44
N ALA A 211 13.87 -18.66 -5.62
CA ALA A 211 13.11 -19.00 -6.82
C ALA A 211 13.17 -20.49 -7.19
N LYS A 212 13.81 -21.32 -6.37
CA LYS A 212 13.83 -22.78 -6.57
C LYS A 212 12.46 -23.37 -6.22
N ALA A 213 11.98 -24.34 -7.00
CA ALA A 213 10.75 -25.08 -6.70
C ALA A 213 10.76 -25.64 -5.26
N GLY A 214 9.66 -25.44 -4.52
CA GLY A 214 9.62 -25.69 -3.08
C GLY A 214 10.31 -24.59 -2.28
N ALA A 215 10.25 -23.35 -2.75
CA ALA A 215 10.92 -22.18 -2.15
C ALA A 215 10.55 -21.97 -0.69
N ALA A 216 9.36 -22.42 -0.26
CA ALA A 216 8.90 -22.45 1.13
C ALA A 216 9.86 -23.19 2.09
N ALA A 217 10.76 -24.04 1.57
CA ALA A 217 11.79 -24.69 2.36
C ALA A 217 13.01 -23.77 2.67
N CYS A 218 13.17 -22.65 1.96
CA CYS A 218 14.20 -21.65 2.25
C CYS A 218 13.65 -20.59 3.22
N PRO A 219 14.45 -20.10 4.19
CA PRO A 219 13.97 -19.14 5.18
C PRO A 219 13.62 -17.79 4.55
N GLY A 220 12.33 -17.42 4.58
CA GLY A 220 11.81 -16.07 4.41
C GLY A 220 12.32 -15.24 3.22
N ILE A 221 12.07 -13.93 3.32
CA ILE A 221 12.57 -12.91 2.39
C ILE A 221 13.86 -12.27 2.93
N PHE A 222 14.71 -11.78 2.05
CA PHE A 222 15.94 -11.05 2.39
C PHE A 222 16.04 -9.75 1.58
N ARG A 223 16.88 -8.81 2.03
CA ARG A 223 16.95 -7.46 1.45
C ARG A 223 18.04 -7.31 0.39
N ALA A 224 17.79 -6.49 -0.63
CA ALA A 224 18.81 -5.99 -1.53
C ALA A 224 19.82 -5.03 -0.85
N PRO A 225 21.06 -4.88 -1.39
CA PRO A 225 22.02 -3.92 -0.89
C PRO A 225 21.47 -2.50 -1.01
N THR A 226 21.58 -1.67 0.04
CA THR A 226 21.02 -0.31 0.07
C THR A 226 21.82 0.71 -0.75
N SER A 227 23.05 0.36 -1.13
CA SER A 227 23.95 1.18 -1.94
C SER A 227 24.93 0.29 -2.69
N GLY A 228 25.63 0.83 -3.70
CA GLY A 228 26.71 0.13 -4.41
C GLY A 228 26.26 -1.01 -5.33
N PHE A 229 24.97 -1.10 -5.68
CA PHE A 229 24.46 -2.14 -6.58
C PHE A 229 23.41 -1.59 -7.54
N ALA A 230 23.58 -1.93 -8.81
CA ALA A 230 22.59 -1.78 -9.87
C ALA A 230 22.71 -2.95 -10.87
N PHE A 231 21.60 -3.29 -11.51
CA PHE A 231 21.60 -4.28 -12.58
C PHE A 231 22.22 -3.68 -13.85
N ALA A 232 23.09 -4.44 -14.53
CA ALA A 232 23.55 -4.15 -15.88
C ALA A 232 22.46 -4.57 -16.88
N VAL A 233 21.65 -3.62 -17.32
CA VAL A 233 20.59 -3.84 -18.31
C VAL A 233 20.99 -3.19 -19.61
N ASP A 234 21.04 -3.94 -20.69
CA ASP A 234 21.24 -3.37 -22.03
C ASP A 234 19.99 -2.57 -22.43
N PRO A 235 20.08 -1.24 -22.63
CA PRO A 235 18.93 -0.41 -22.95
C PRO A 235 18.37 -0.65 -24.36
N ALA A 236 19.15 -1.26 -25.27
CA ALA A 236 18.69 -1.56 -26.62
C ALA A 236 17.91 -2.88 -26.69
N THR A 237 18.38 -3.90 -25.98
CA THR A 237 17.79 -5.24 -26.00
C THR A 237 16.89 -5.54 -24.81
N MET A 238 16.97 -4.70 -23.78
CA MET A 238 16.26 -4.87 -22.50
C MET A 238 16.52 -6.23 -21.85
N ARG A 239 17.75 -6.72 -21.98
CA ARG A 239 18.26 -7.97 -21.40
C ARG A 239 19.34 -7.69 -20.37
N ALA A 240 19.44 -8.55 -19.37
CA ALA A 240 20.52 -8.56 -18.38
C ALA A 240 21.15 -9.96 -18.33
N ALA A 241 22.34 -10.11 -18.92
CA ALA A 241 23.08 -11.37 -18.87
C ALA A 241 23.58 -11.66 -17.44
N ALA A 242 23.86 -12.93 -17.12
CA ALA A 242 24.29 -13.43 -15.80
C ALA A 242 25.66 -12.92 -15.30
N GLY A 243 26.27 -11.97 -16.01
CA GLY A 243 27.58 -11.40 -15.74
C GLY A 243 27.63 -10.52 -14.49
N PRO A 244 28.76 -9.81 -14.28
CA PRO A 244 28.91 -8.95 -13.11
C PRO A 244 27.83 -7.86 -13.10
N ALA A 245 27.29 -7.60 -11.91
CA ALA A 245 26.45 -6.43 -11.69
C ALA A 245 27.29 -5.15 -11.76
N LEU A 246 26.62 -4.00 -11.86
CA LEU A 246 27.29 -2.71 -11.91
C LEU A 246 27.28 -2.01 -10.55
N GLU A 247 28.30 -1.20 -10.31
CA GLU A 247 28.20 -0.11 -9.36
C GLU A 247 27.08 0.85 -9.79
N ALA A 248 26.31 1.36 -8.83
CA ALA A 248 25.15 2.20 -9.12
C ALA A 248 25.49 3.45 -9.96
N SER A 249 26.68 4.04 -9.71
CA SER A 249 27.20 5.18 -10.48
C SER A 249 27.55 4.82 -11.93
N ALA A 250 28.06 3.61 -12.17
CA ALA A 250 28.41 3.14 -13.50
C ALA A 250 27.16 2.79 -14.34
N ALA A 251 26.11 2.26 -13.71
CA ALA A 251 24.84 1.97 -14.39
C ALA A 251 24.16 3.23 -14.94
N ALA A 252 24.23 4.35 -14.20
CA ALA A 252 23.71 5.65 -14.66
C ALA A 252 24.48 6.17 -15.89
N GLN A 253 25.80 6.06 -15.88
CA GLN A 253 26.65 6.47 -17.02
C GLN A 253 26.47 5.60 -18.26
N ALA A 254 26.10 4.34 -18.08
CA ALA A 254 25.88 3.38 -19.17
C ALA A 254 24.48 3.51 -19.83
N GLY A 255 23.63 4.43 -19.39
CA GLY A 255 22.27 4.57 -19.91
C GLY A 255 21.35 3.40 -19.55
N CYS A 256 21.76 2.52 -18.62
CA CYS A 256 20.96 1.40 -18.10
C CYS A 256 19.84 1.87 -17.14
N ALA A 257 19.51 3.16 -17.21
CA ALA A 257 19.07 3.94 -16.08
C ALA A 257 18.65 5.38 -16.43
N PRO A 258 17.46 5.89 -16.01
CA PRO A 258 17.14 7.31 -16.14
C PRO A 258 18.07 8.19 -15.29
N GLU A 259 18.40 9.39 -15.80
CA GLU A 259 19.15 10.43 -15.06
C GLU A 259 18.31 11.01 -13.90
N GLY A 260 18.88 11.05 -12.70
CA GLY A 260 18.23 11.61 -11.51
C GLY A 260 18.81 11.06 -10.20
N GLU A 261 18.83 11.88 -9.15
CA GLU A 261 19.29 11.49 -7.82
C GLU A 261 18.13 11.59 -6.81
N ARG A 262 17.63 10.43 -6.37
CA ARG A 262 16.74 10.30 -5.21
C ARG A 262 17.60 10.55 -3.97
N ALA A 263 17.46 11.72 -3.34
CA ALA A 263 18.44 12.22 -2.36
C ALA A 263 18.57 11.39 -1.07
N THR A 264 17.45 10.88 -0.52
CA THR A 264 17.44 10.10 0.73
C THR A 264 16.57 8.85 0.58
N PRO A 265 16.95 7.91 -0.29
CA PRO A 265 16.13 6.75 -0.60
C PRO A 265 16.02 5.85 0.63
N LEU A 266 14.83 5.32 0.87
CA LEU A 266 14.55 4.32 1.89
C LEU A 266 14.88 4.82 3.31
N ARG A 267 14.73 6.13 3.57
CA ARG A 267 15.09 6.77 4.85
C ARG A 267 14.46 6.08 6.07
N HIS A 268 13.24 5.55 5.89
CA HIS A 268 12.48 4.87 6.93
C HIS A 268 12.53 3.34 6.85
N MET A 269 13.42 2.78 6.01
CA MET A 269 13.71 1.35 5.94
C MET A 269 15.19 1.09 6.25
N PRO A 270 15.67 1.28 7.48
CA PRO A 270 17.07 0.98 7.83
C PRO A 270 17.36 -0.52 7.81
N ARG A 271 18.60 -0.93 7.48
CA ARG A 271 18.98 -2.36 7.48
C ARG A 271 18.83 -2.95 8.88
N ALA A 272 18.36 -4.20 8.96
CA ALA A 272 18.31 -4.92 10.23
C ALA A 272 19.73 -5.09 10.80
N ALA A 273 19.90 -4.87 12.11
CA ALA A 273 21.19 -5.04 12.79
C ALA A 273 21.68 -6.50 12.79
N ALA A 274 20.75 -7.46 12.71
CA ALA A 274 21.00 -8.88 12.59
C ALA A 274 20.35 -9.43 11.31
N GLY A 275 21.08 -10.25 10.56
CA GLY A 275 20.61 -10.89 9.33
C GLY A 275 21.76 -11.43 8.49
N PRO A 276 21.54 -12.44 7.64
CA PRO A 276 22.56 -12.96 6.75
C PRO A 276 23.10 -11.84 5.85
N ASP A 277 24.39 -11.87 5.55
CA ASP A 277 24.95 -10.92 4.60
C ASP A 277 24.44 -11.23 3.17
N ALA A 278 23.34 -10.57 2.83
CA ALA A 278 22.73 -10.65 1.52
C ALA A 278 23.64 -10.06 0.43
N SER A 279 24.77 -9.40 0.73
CA SER A 279 25.72 -8.95 -0.31
C SER A 279 26.17 -10.09 -1.23
N SER A 280 26.29 -11.30 -0.67
CA SER A 280 26.62 -12.52 -1.41
C SER A 280 25.58 -12.90 -2.46
N ALA A 281 24.30 -12.55 -2.23
CA ALA A 281 23.22 -12.79 -3.16
C ALA A 281 23.33 -11.93 -4.43
N PHE A 282 24.00 -10.77 -4.37
CA PHE A 282 24.03 -9.75 -5.42
C PHE A 282 25.41 -9.60 -6.08
N ARG A 283 26.17 -10.70 -6.18
CA ARG A 283 27.50 -10.71 -6.82
C ARG A 283 27.46 -10.65 -8.35
N SER A 284 26.29 -10.90 -8.94
CA SER A 284 26.05 -10.85 -10.38
C SER A 284 24.69 -10.24 -10.66
N ASN A 285 24.43 -9.99 -11.94
CA ASN A 285 23.13 -9.58 -12.45
C ASN A 285 22.01 -10.59 -12.20
N HIS A 286 22.34 -11.83 -11.87
CA HIS A 286 21.38 -12.90 -11.58
C HIS A 286 21.51 -13.29 -10.11
N PRO A 287 20.77 -12.60 -9.20
CA PRO A 287 20.83 -12.86 -7.79
C PRO A 287 20.65 -14.32 -7.39
N THR A 288 21.37 -14.74 -6.36
CA THR A 288 21.31 -16.10 -5.80
C THR A 288 20.80 -16.08 -4.37
N CYS A 289 20.08 -17.13 -3.98
CA CYS A 289 19.55 -17.29 -2.64
C CYS A 289 20.72 -17.51 -1.65
N PRO A 290 20.88 -16.67 -0.62
CA PRO A 290 22.00 -16.79 0.33
C PRO A 290 21.91 -18.05 1.20
N PHE A 291 20.76 -18.73 1.21
CA PHE A 291 20.52 -19.92 2.03
C PHE A 291 20.85 -21.23 1.30
N CYS A 292 20.48 -21.35 0.03
CA CYS A 292 20.64 -22.60 -0.72
C CYS A 292 21.55 -22.48 -1.95
N GLY A 293 21.99 -21.26 -2.30
CA GLY A 293 22.79 -20.96 -3.49
C GLY A 293 22.03 -21.05 -4.82
N GLY A 294 20.73 -21.40 -4.80
CA GLY A 294 19.88 -21.43 -5.99
C GLY A 294 19.53 -20.04 -6.52
N PRO A 295 18.73 -19.93 -7.59
CA PRO A 295 18.28 -18.63 -8.09
C PRO A 295 17.43 -17.90 -7.03
N ALA A 296 17.62 -16.59 -6.92
CA ALA A 296 16.72 -15.71 -6.18
C ALA A 296 15.90 -14.86 -7.17
N ARG A 297 14.84 -14.23 -6.67
CA ARG A 297 14.00 -13.28 -7.42
C ARG A 297 13.47 -12.20 -6.50
N PRO A 298 13.01 -11.05 -7.00
CA PRO A 298 12.27 -10.09 -6.19
C PRO A 298 11.10 -10.78 -5.48
N ALA A 299 10.92 -10.49 -4.20
CA ALA A 299 9.78 -10.97 -3.41
C ALA A 299 8.55 -10.11 -3.72
N VAL A 300 8.18 -10.10 -5.00
CA VAL A 300 6.99 -9.45 -5.54
C VAL A 300 5.96 -10.53 -5.86
N LEU A 301 4.70 -10.28 -5.51
CA LEU A 301 3.60 -11.18 -5.83
C LEU A 301 3.35 -11.17 -7.35
N MET A 302 3.85 -12.20 -8.02
CA MET A 302 3.72 -12.40 -9.46
C MET A 302 2.42 -13.14 -9.80
N PHE A 303 2.00 -13.08 -11.06
CA PHE A 303 0.89 -13.89 -11.56
C PHE A 303 1.25 -15.37 -11.50
N ASP A 304 0.28 -16.21 -11.14
CA ASP A 304 0.39 -17.67 -11.00
C ASP A 304 1.52 -18.14 -10.05
N ASP A 305 1.86 -17.31 -9.06
CA ASP A 305 2.98 -17.55 -8.15
C ASP A 305 2.57 -18.24 -6.84
N ALA A 306 2.55 -19.57 -6.87
CA ALA A 306 2.26 -20.39 -5.68
C ALA A 306 3.40 -20.42 -4.65
N ASP A 307 4.60 -19.94 -5.01
CA ASP A 307 5.80 -19.95 -4.18
C ASP A 307 6.11 -18.56 -3.58
N TRP A 308 5.24 -17.56 -3.78
CA TRP A 308 5.44 -16.22 -3.23
C TRP A 308 5.50 -16.25 -1.70
N GLN A 309 6.49 -15.56 -1.14
CA GLN A 309 6.66 -15.40 0.30
C GLN A 309 6.35 -13.97 0.70
N ASP A 310 5.30 -13.81 1.50
CA ASP A 310 4.88 -12.51 2.01
C ASP A 310 5.81 -12.00 3.13
N ASN A 311 5.85 -10.69 3.32
CA ASN A 311 6.40 -10.06 4.52
C ASN A 311 5.42 -10.23 5.69
N VAL A 312 5.46 -11.41 6.32
CA VAL A 312 4.61 -11.79 7.45
C VAL A 312 4.65 -10.74 8.59
N PRO A 313 5.81 -10.19 9.01
CA PRO A 313 5.85 -9.11 10.00
C PRO A 313 5.05 -7.87 9.61
N GLN A 314 5.11 -7.40 8.35
CA GLN A 314 4.26 -6.30 7.88
C GLN A 314 2.77 -6.65 7.94
N LEU A 315 2.39 -7.84 7.47
CA LEU A 315 0.99 -8.29 7.49
C LEU A 315 0.43 -8.30 8.93
N GLN A 316 1.20 -8.84 9.87
CA GLN A 316 0.80 -8.88 11.29
C GLN A 316 0.70 -7.47 11.90
N ARG A 317 1.57 -6.54 11.51
CA ARG A 317 1.45 -5.13 11.91
C ARG A 317 0.17 -4.49 11.39
N LYS A 318 -0.15 -4.68 10.09
CA LYS A 318 -1.41 -4.23 9.47
C LYS A 318 -2.62 -4.77 10.23
N GLN A 319 -2.68 -6.09 10.43
CA GLN A 319 -3.80 -6.75 11.11
C GLN A 319 -3.98 -6.24 12.54
N ARG A 320 -2.89 -6.10 13.29
CA ARG A 320 -2.92 -5.60 14.66
C ARG A 320 -3.36 -4.14 14.74
N TRP A 321 -2.87 -3.28 13.85
CA TRP A 321 -3.30 -1.90 13.75
C TRP A 321 -4.80 -1.80 13.42
N LEU A 322 -5.26 -2.56 12.42
CA LEU A 322 -6.67 -2.56 12.01
C LEU A 322 -7.58 -3.06 13.12
N HIS A 323 -7.20 -4.14 13.82
CA HIS A 323 -7.93 -4.62 14.99
C HIS A 323 -8.00 -3.57 16.10
N ALA A 324 -6.92 -2.83 16.35
CA ALA A 324 -6.92 -1.77 17.35
C ALA A 324 -7.86 -0.62 16.96
N VAL A 325 -7.87 -0.19 15.70
CA VAL A 325 -8.80 0.83 15.18
C VAL A 325 -10.25 0.36 15.35
N LEU A 326 -10.58 -0.85 14.89
CA LEU A 326 -11.94 -1.40 14.97
C LEU A 326 -12.41 -1.61 16.40
N ASN A 327 -11.52 -2.07 17.30
CA ASN A 327 -11.83 -2.20 18.71
C ASN A 327 -12.11 -0.82 19.33
N LEU A 328 -11.32 0.20 19.00
CA LEU A 328 -11.56 1.57 19.47
C LEU A 328 -12.91 2.12 19.02
N CYS A 329 -13.30 1.91 17.75
CA CYS A 329 -14.66 2.25 17.29
C CYS A 329 -15.74 1.57 18.16
N GLY A 330 -15.47 0.35 18.61
CA GLY A 330 -16.37 -0.46 19.43
C GLY A 330 -16.42 -0.09 20.91
N ILE A 331 -15.42 0.60 21.48
CA ILE A 331 -15.34 0.87 22.93
C ILE A 331 -15.39 2.35 23.30
N ARG A 332 -15.19 3.27 22.35
CA ARG A 332 -15.27 4.72 22.61
C ARG A 332 -16.70 5.18 22.83
N GLU A 333 -16.85 6.22 23.65
CA GLU A 333 -18.14 6.92 23.83
C GLU A 333 -18.44 7.84 22.64
N ASP A 334 -17.41 8.48 22.11
CA ASP A 334 -17.44 9.29 20.90
C ASP A 334 -17.23 8.45 19.64
N VAL A 335 -17.96 8.80 18.58
CA VAL A 335 -17.84 8.12 17.29
C VAL A 335 -16.49 8.46 16.64
N LEU A 336 -15.67 7.43 16.39
CA LEU A 336 -14.39 7.59 15.71
C LEU A 336 -14.60 7.94 14.23
N ARG A 337 -13.90 8.97 13.74
CA ARG A 337 -13.94 9.41 12.34
C ARG A 337 -12.75 8.83 11.58
N VAL A 338 -13.02 7.96 10.62
CA VAL A 338 -11.99 7.25 9.85
C VAL A 338 -12.06 7.69 8.40
N VAL A 339 -10.94 8.16 7.85
CA VAL A 339 -10.81 8.46 6.42
C VAL A 339 -9.90 7.44 5.78
N ILE A 340 -10.40 6.82 4.71
CA ILE A 340 -9.65 5.95 3.81
C ILE A 340 -9.42 6.76 2.54
N LEU A 341 -8.18 7.11 2.26
CA LEU A 341 -7.77 7.86 1.08
C LEU A 341 -7.17 6.89 0.07
N GLU A 342 -7.96 6.51 -0.94
CA GLU A 342 -7.53 5.66 -2.03
C GLU A 342 -7.06 6.48 -3.24
N ILE A 343 -5.83 6.25 -3.71
CA ILE A 343 -5.24 6.99 -4.83
C ILE A 343 -4.63 6.05 -5.85
N GLY A 344 -5.08 6.14 -7.10
CA GLY A 344 -4.39 5.52 -8.24
C GLY A 344 -4.43 4.00 -8.28
N SER A 345 -5.38 3.36 -7.60
CA SER A 345 -5.63 1.92 -7.72
C SER A 345 -6.54 1.64 -8.92
N GLY A 346 -6.01 0.93 -9.93
CA GLY A 346 -6.70 0.64 -11.19
C GLY A 346 -7.31 -0.77 -11.26
N ALA A 347 -7.65 -1.21 -12.49
CA ALA A 347 -8.33 -2.48 -12.75
C ALA A 347 -7.43 -3.71 -12.90
N ASN A 348 -6.15 -3.52 -13.25
CA ASN A 348 -5.23 -4.65 -13.48
C ASN A 348 -4.92 -5.42 -12.19
N VAL A 349 -4.92 -4.72 -11.05
CA VAL A 349 -4.65 -5.29 -9.73
C VAL A 349 -5.56 -4.59 -8.72
N THR A 350 -6.59 -5.30 -8.24
CA THR A 350 -7.69 -4.70 -7.46
C THR A 350 -7.56 -4.86 -5.95
N THR A 351 -6.48 -5.48 -5.46
CA THR A 351 -6.26 -5.77 -4.03
C THR A 351 -6.47 -4.56 -3.12
N VAL A 352 -5.95 -3.39 -3.50
CA VAL A 352 -6.06 -2.16 -2.70
C VAL A 352 -7.49 -1.63 -2.69
N ARG A 353 -8.22 -1.74 -3.81
CA ARG A 353 -9.63 -1.33 -3.92
C ARG A 353 -10.51 -2.19 -3.01
N ASN A 354 -10.32 -3.50 -3.10
CA ASN A 354 -11.02 -4.47 -2.25
C ASN A 354 -10.68 -4.23 -0.76
N SER A 355 -9.41 -3.97 -0.45
CA SER A 355 -8.98 -3.67 0.93
C SER A 355 -9.64 -2.40 1.46
N ALA A 356 -9.70 -1.34 0.66
CA ALA A 356 -10.29 -0.07 1.05
C ALA A 356 -11.79 -0.22 1.37
N GLU A 357 -12.56 -0.92 0.52
CA GLU A 357 -13.99 -1.14 0.74
C GLU A 357 -14.28 -2.13 1.87
N GLN A 358 -13.48 -3.19 2.03
CA GLN A 358 -13.58 -4.10 3.19
C GLN A 358 -13.31 -3.39 4.51
N ILE A 359 -12.31 -2.49 4.55
CA ILE A 359 -12.01 -1.69 5.74
C ILE A 359 -13.14 -0.69 6.00
N LEU A 360 -13.66 -0.02 4.96
CA LEU A 360 -14.82 0.87 5.07
C LEU A 360 -16.01 0.13 5.69
N ARG A 361 -16.37 -1.03 5.12
CA ARG A 361 -17.45 -1.91 5.61
C ARG A 361 -17.23 -2.32 7.06
N GLY A 362 -16.01 -2.74 7.40
CA GLY A 362 -15.62 -3.10 8.77
C GLY A 362 -15.83 -1.95 9.74
N CYS A 363 -15.33 -0.75 9.42
CA CYS A 363 -15.51 0.45 10.24
C CYS A 363 -16.99 0.83 10.42
N LEU A 364 -17.80 0.81 9.36
CA LEU A 364 -19.23 1.10 9.43
C LEU A 364 -19.98 0.08 10.31
N SER A 365 -19.62 -1.20 10.22
CA SER A 365 -20.25 -2.28 10.98
C SER A 365 -20.09 -2.16 12.50
N VAL A 366 -18.99 -1.53 12.95
CA VAL A 366 -18.73 -1.26 14.38
C VAL A 366 -19.18 0.14 14.82
N GLY A 367 -19.80 0.92 13.93
CA GLY A 367 -20.39 2.23 14.23
C GLY A 367 -19.45 3.42 14.11
N ALA A 368 -18.34 3.28 13.37
CA ALA A 368 -17.48 4.42 13.05
C ALA A 368 -18.13 5.36 12.02
N ASN A 369 -17.79 6.64 12.06
CA ASN A 369 -18.06 7.56 10.96
C ASN A 369 -16.92 7.43 9.94
N ALA A 370 -17.04 6.49 9.02
CA ALA A 370 -16.00 6.16 8.07
C ALA A 370 -16.31 6.67 6.66
N ARG A 371 -15.32 7.25 5.98
CA ARG A 371 -15.42 7.77 4.62
C ARG A 371 -14.30 7.21 3.75
N LEU A 372 -14.63 6.82 2.51
CA LEU A 372 -13.67 6.52 1.46
C LEU A 372 -13.59 7.71 0.50
N ILE A 373 -12.40 8.26 0.33
CA ILE A 373 -12.09 9.25 -0.70
C ILE A 373 -11.33 8.50 -1.79
N ARG A 374 -11.91 8.37 -2.98
CA ARG A 374 -11.32 7.64 -4.10
C ARG A 374 -10.92 8.61 -5.21
N ILE A 375 -9.62 8.71 -5.46
CA ILE A 375 -9.02 9.55 -6.49
C ILE A 375 -8.54 8.66 -7.64
N ASN A 376 -9.27 8.67 -8.74
CA ASN A 376 -8.91 7.91 -9.93
C ASN A 376 -9.53 8.55 -11.19
N PRO A 377 -8.78 8.71 -12.30
CA PRO A 377 -9.31 9.30 -13.52
C PRO A 377 -10.34 8.42 -14.25
N GLU A 378 -10.26 7.10 -14.08
CA GLU A 378 -11.06 6.11 -14.83
C GLU A 378 -12.09 5.41 -13.94
N PHE A 379 -11.68 5.01 -12.72
CA PHE A 379 -12.48 4.20 -11.80
C PHE A 379 -12.74 4.91 -10.45
N PRO A 380 -13.45 6.07 -10.42
CA PRO A 380 -13.64 6.88 -9.22
C PRO A 380 -14.76 6.38 -8.28
N LEU A 381 -15.61 5.47 -8.74
CA LEU A 381 -16.80 4.99 -8.02
C LEU A 381 -16.45 3.91 -7.00
N GLY A 382 -17.33 3.70 -6.01
CA GLY A 382 -17.36 2.46 -5.21
C GLY A 382 -17.68 1.24 -6.08
N ASP A 383 -17.01 0.12 -5.82
CA ASP A 383 -17.09 -1.08 -6.65
C ASP A 383 -18.24 -1.99 -6.19
N GLU A 384 -18.31 -2.31 -4.89
CA GLU A 384 -19.37 -3.13 -4.30
C GLU A 384 -20.73 -2.42 -4.37
N ASP A 385 -21.81 -3.17 -4.54
CA ASP A 385 -23.18 -2.63 -4.73
C ASP A 385 -23.63 -1.68 -3.61
N ASP A 386 -23.18 -1.93 -2.37
CA ASP A 386 -23.47 -1.05 -1.23
C ASP A 386 -22.83 0.34 -1.37
N PHE A 387 -21.65 0.43 -1.98
CA PHE A 387 -20.85 1.65 -2.10
C PHE A 387 -20.99 2.33 -3.46
N ALA A 388 -21.51 1.62 -4.46
CA ALA A 388 -21.80 2.15 -5.78
C ALA A 388 -22.90 3.23 -5.76
N PRO A 389 -23.01 4.07 -6.82
CA PRO A 389 -24.13 5.01 -6.97
C PRO A 389 -25.50 4.31 -6.85
N GLY A 390 -26.39 4.85 -6.02
CA GLY A 390 -27.67 4.21 -5.69
C GLY A 390 -27.61 3.17 -4.56
N GLY A 391 -26.41 2.78 -4.12
CA GLY A 391 -26.18 1.85 -3.01
C GLY A 391 -26.49 2.44 -1.64
N LYS A 392 -26.61 1.55 -0.64
CA LYS A 392 -26.95 1.88 0.76
C LYS A 392 -25.97 2.86 1.40
N PHE A 393 -24.69 2.72 1.08
CA PHE A 393 -23.57 3.49 1.63
C PHE A 393 -22.90 4.38 0.58
N GLN A 394 -23.57 4.71 -0.53
CA GLN A 394 -23.01 5.56 -1.59
C GLN A 394 -22.47 6.91 -1.06
N THR A 395 -23.13 7.49 -0.05
CA THR A 395 -22.72 8.77 0.53
C THR A 395 -21.44 8.68 1.36
N GLN A 396 -20.97 7.47 1.66
CA GLN A 396 -19.69 7.21 2.33
C GLN A 396 -18.50 7.25 1.37
N VAL A 397 -18.75 7.33 0.06
CA VAL A 397 -17.70 7.41 -0.97
C VAL A 397 -17.68 8.81 -1.59
N VAL A 398 -16.54 9.48 -1.49
CA VAL A 398 -16.23 10.71 -2.22
C VAL A 398 -15.47 10.33 -3.48
N SER A 399 -16.15 10.37 -4.62
CA SER A 399 -15.60 10.01 -5.93
C SER A 399 -14.95 11.21 -6.61
N ILE A 400 -13.64 11.14 -6.87
CA ILE A 400 -12.87 12.23 -7.48
C ILE A 400 -12.26 11.75 -8.80
N VAL A 401 -12.76 12.29 -9.91
CA VAL A 401 -12.19 12.08 -11.26
C VAL A 401 -10.95 12.96 -11.43
N GLY A 402 -9.78 12.43 -11.09
CA GLY A 402 -8.53 13.18 -11.18
C GLY A 402 -7.29 12.32 -10.97
N ARG A 403 -6.12 12.91 -11.29
CA ARG A 403 -4.80 12.32 -11.01
C ARG A 403 -4.37 12.61 -9.57
N GLY A 404 -3.49 11.76 -9.04
CA GLY A 404 -3.09 11.77 -7.63
C GLY A 404 -2.49 13.10 -7.18
N LEU A 405 -1.41 13.54 -7.81
CA LEU A 405 -0.66 14.73 -7.38
C LEU A 405 -1.48 16.02 -7.50
N GLU A 406 -2.15 16.23 -8.64
CA GLU A 406 -2.96 17.44 -8.84
C GLU A 406 -4.07 17.54 -7.79
N THR A 407 -4.76 16.42 -7.53
CA THR A 407 -5.85 16.36 -6.57
C THR A 407 -5.35 16.59 -5.14
N LEU A 408 -4.22 15.98 -4.76
CA LEU A 408 -3.62 16.19 -3.45
C LEU A 408 -3.24 17.65 -3.23
N ARG A 409 -2.66 18.34 -4.22
CA ARG A 409 -2.35 19.78 -4.11
C ARG A 409 -3.59 20.63 -3.85
N ARG A 410 -4.71 20.30 -4.51
CA ARG A 410 -5.99 21.02 -4.30
C ARG A 410 -6.57 20.75 -2.92
N ILE A 411 -6.52 19.51 -2.46
CA ILE A 411 -6.94 19.14 -1.10
C ILE A 411 -6.05 19.83 -0.06
N ASP A 412 -4.73 19.84 -0.25
CA ASP A 412 -3.76 20.49 0.65
C ASP A 412 -4.03 22.00 0.77
N ALA A 413 -4.21 22.69 -0.36
CA ALA A 413 -4.57 24.11 -0.37
C ALA A 413 -5.90 24.38 0.34
N ALA A 414 -6.88 23.49 0.19
CA ALA A 414 -8.17 23.59 0.90
C ALA A 414 -8.03 23.30 2.40
N LEU A 415 -7.07 22.47 2.81
CA LEU A 415 -6.77 22.20 4.22
C LEU A 415 -6.09 23.39 4.92
N GLU A 416 -5.27 24.16 4.19
CA GLU A 416 -4.57 25.36 4.69
C GLU A 416 -5.46 26.62 4.77
N GLY A 417 -6.51 26.70 3.94
CA GLY A 417 -7.47 27.81 3.99
C GLY A 417 -8.28 27.86 5.30
N PRO A 418 -8.87 29.03 5.66
CA PRO A 418 -9.84 29.09 6.74
C PRO A 418 -10.96 28.09 6.45
N ALA A 419 -11.31 27.26 7.43
CA ALA A 419 -12.48 26.39 7.34
C ALA A 419 -13.65 27.22 6.79
N ALA A 420 -14.38 26.68 5.81
CA ALA A 420 -15.47 27.39 5.13
C ALA A 420 -16.61 27.69 6.13
N GLY A 421 -16.44 28.71 6.97
CA GLY A 421 -17.27 28.92 8.15
C GLY A 421 -17.23 27.71 9.12
N PRO A 422 -17.77 27.84 10.32
CA PRO A 422 -17.75 26.72 11.25
C PRO A 422 -18.97 25.82 10.96
N PRO A 423 -18.86 24.48 10.99
CA PRO A 423 -19.81 23.74 11.79
C PRO A 423 -19.33 23.95 13.24
N HIS A 424 -19.74 25.05 13.87
CA HIS A 424 -19.43 25.27 15.29
C HIS A 424 -20.11 24.12 16.02
N GLY A 425 -19.31 23.18 16.53
CA GLY A 425 -19.81 22.01 17.21
C GLY A 425 -20.70 21.16 16.32
N ALA A 426 -20.11 20.40 15.38
CA ALA A 426 -20.67 19.07 15.19
C ALA A 426 -20.67 18.44 16.59
N PRO A 427 -21.85 18.17 17.21
CA PRO A 427 -21.87 17.61 18.53
C PRO A 427 -20.99 16.37 18.52
N VAL A 428 -20.27 16.10 19.60
CA VAL A 428 -19.74 14.75 19.82
C VAL A 428 -20.96 13.85 19.69
N VAL A 429 -21.09 13.19 18.54
CA VAL A 429 -22.19 12.26 18.31
C VAL A 429 -21.86 11.12 19.25
N ARG A 430 -22.53 11.11 20.40
CA ARG A 430 -22.36 10.01 21.32
C ARG A 430 -22.98 8.82 20.65
N ARG A 431 -22.38 7.66 20.84
CA ARG A 431 -22.95 6.42 20.33
C ARG A 431 -24.39 6.19 20.84
N THR A 432 -24.72 6.74 22.01
CA THR A 432 -26.06 6.75 22.62
C THR A 432 -27.08 7.62 21.87
N ASP A 433 -26.63 8.59 21.08
CA ASP A 433 -27.49 9.54 20.36
C ASP A 433 -27.86 9.00 18.96
N LEU A 434 -27.19 7.92 18.51
CA LEU A 434 -27.55 7.15 17.32
C LEU A 434 -28.70 6.18 17.68
N SER A 435 -29.92 6.70 17.84
CA SER A 435 -31.11 5.88 18.09
C SER A 435 -31.57 5.18 16.80
N GLY A 436 -31.08 3.96 16.57
CA GLY A 436 -31.55 3.07 15.49
C GLY A 436 -30.76 1.75 15.49
N PRO A 437 -31.36 0.62 15.06
CA PRO A 437 -30.74 -0.71 15.12
C PRO A 437 -29.69 -0.87 14.01
N LEU A 438 -28.56 -0.16 14.11
CA LEU A 438 -27.40 -0.37 13.23
C LEU A 438 -26.67 -1.69 13.52
N THR A 439 -27.00 -2.39 14.60
CA THR A 439 -26.30 -3.60 15.06
C THR A 439 -26.97 -4.92 14.65
N ALA A 440 -28.25 -4.92 14.26
CA ALA A 440 -28.99 -6.16 13.98
C ALA A 440 -29.09 -6.53 12.50
N GLU A 441 -29.20 -5.55 11.59
CA GLU A 441 -29.34 -5.82 10.15
C GLU A 441 -28.01 -5.99 9.39
N LEU A 442 -26.87 -5.66 10.02
CA LEU A 442 -25.53 -5.82 9.40
C LEU A 442 -24.94 -7.22 9.57
N LEU A 443 -25.51 -8.03 10.47
CA LEU A 443 -25.16 -9.43 10.65
C LEU A 443 -26.22 -10.27 9.92
N GLY A 444 -26.11 -10.35 8.59
CA GLY A 444 -26.87 -11.26 7.73
C GLY A 444 -26.53 -12.73 8.01
N GLY A 445 -26.64 -13.16 9.25
CA GLY A 445 -26.69 -14.55 9.64
C GLY A 445 -28.13 -14.99 9.59
N SER A 446 -28.52 -15.65 8.50
CA SER A 446 -29.54 -16.69 8.59
C SER A 446 -29.09 -17.67 9.69
N GLN A 447 -29.71 -17.56 10.86
CA GLN A 447 -29.65 -18.59 11.90
C GLN A 447 -30.48 -19.81 11.43
N PRO A 448 -30.16 -21.01 11.95
CA PRO A 448 -29.83 -22.23 11.20
C PRO A 448 -30.91 -22.80 10.29
#